data_AF-A0AAN4YXM2-F1
#
_entry.id   AF-A0AAN4YXM2-F1
#
_cell.length_a   1.000
_cell.length_b   1.000
_cell.length_c   1.000
_cell.angle_alpha   90.00
_cell.angle_beta   90.00
_cell.angle_gamma   90.00
#
_symmetry.space_group_name_H-M   'P 1'
#
loop_
_entity.id
_entity.type
_entity.pdbx_description
1 polymer ?
#
loop_
_entity_poly.entity_id
_entity_poly.type
_entity_poly.pdbx_seq_one_letter_code
_entity_poly.pdbx_strand_id
1 'polypeptide(L)'
;SIFLDISNACEVLEIKSMDNFTVNEIHHVYKRMIEGSSTVREYKCSSMRAEMCVAFLKLIEVIYTGKGLKFFSTRAIEAHRKVVRYVNFNYHFFDGSIEISFPTNIFYQWGSGANFAMKLHGTEESLANAKEVKGYTKFDISRLSDKAKLTQRRNS
;
A
#
# COMPACT_ATOMS: atom_id res chain seq x y z
N SER A 1 22.66 0.58 -4.08
CA SER A 1 21.90 1.76 -4.53
C SER A 1 21.88 2.71 -3.36
N ILE A 2 22.23 3.99 -3.58
CA ILE A 2 22.24 5.04 -2.53
C ILE A 2 20.93 5.05 -1.74
N PHE A 3 19.81 4.78 -2.41
CA PHE A 3 18.51 4.67 -1.78
C PHE A 3 18.44 3.58 -0.70
N LEU A 4 18.99 2.40 -0.99
CA LEU A 4 19.02 1.28 -0.05
C LEU A 4 20.00 1.53 1.10
N ASP A 5 21.08 2.25 0.84
CA ASP A 5 22.06 2.61 1.87
C ASP A 5 21.43 3.62 2.84
N ILE A 6 20.71 4.64 2.33
CA ILE A 6 19.95 5.59 3.14
C ILE A 6 18.87 4.88 3.96
N SER A 7 18.17 3.90 3.38
CA SER A 7 17.16 3.12 4.10
C SER A 7 17.70 2.26 5.27
N ASN A 8 19.03 2.20 5.46
CA ASN A 8 19.63 1.55 6.62
C ASN A 8 20.13 2.54 7.67
N ALA A 9 20.19 3.82 7.32
CA ALA A 9 20.73 4.87 8.17
C ALA A 9 19.64 5.71 8.86
N CYS A 10 18.36 5.54 8.50
CA CYS A 10 17.28 6.35 9.04
C CYS A 10 16.05 5.55 9.45
N GLU A 11 15.32 6.05 10.45
CA GLU A 11 14.02 5.51 10.84
C GLU A 11 12.88 6.06 9.96
N VAL A 12 13.04 7.27 9.42
CA VAL A 12 12.06 7.91 8.53
C VAL A 12 12.72 8.27 7.21
N LEU A 13 12.14 7.79 6.12
CA LEU A 13 12.60 8.05 4.76
C LEU A 13 11.50 8.79 3.99
N GLU A 14 11.73 10.08 3.73
CA GLU A 14 10.81 10.92 2.98
C GLU A 14 11.38 11.29 1.61
N ILE A 15 10.65 10.93 0.55
CA ILE A 15 10.94 11.28 -0.83
C ILE A 15 9.93 12.31 -1.33
N LYS A 16 10.43 13.47 -1.77
CA LYS A 16 9.57 14.54 -2.30
C LYS A 16 9.24 14.38 -3.80
N SER A 17 10.12 13.78 -4.59
CA SER A 17 9.87 13.47 -6.01
C SER A 17 10.34 12.06 -6.37
N MET A 18 9.56 11.39 -7.23
CA MET A 18 9.79 10.02 -7.69
C MET A 18 10.58 9.91 -9.00
N ASP A 19 11.06 11.03 -9.55
CA ASP A 19 11.70 11.04 -10.89
C ASP A 19 12.89 10.09 -11.01
N ASN A 20 13.54 9.76 -9.89
CA ASN A 20 14.74 8.92 -9.84
C ASN A 20 14.53 7.56 -9.14
N PHE A 21 13.29 7.19 -8.80
CA PHE A 21 13.02 5.97 -8.03
C PHE A 21 12.16 4.99 -8.80
N THR A 22 12.58 3.73 -8.79
CA THR A 22 11.85 2.63 -9.41
C THR A 22 10.89 1.99 -8.41
N VAL A 23 9.84 1.34 -8.94
CA VAL A 23 8.89 0.61 -8.09
C VAL A 23 9.55 -0.55 -7.35
N ASN A 24 10.59 -1.15 -7.94
CA ASN A 24 11.36 -2.23 -7.34
C ASN A 24 12.14 -1.75 -6.11
N GLU A 25 12.66 -0.52 -6.11
CA GLU A 25 13.33 0.06 -4.95
C GLU A 25 12.35 0.27 -3.79
N ILE A 26 11.15 0.79 -4.06
CA ILE A 26 10.10 0.93 -3.04
C ILE A 26 9.71 -0.44 -2.47
N HIS A 27 9.50 -1.42 -3.36
CA HIS A 27 9.20 -2.79 -2.95
C HIS A 27 10.34 -3.41 -2.12
N HIS A 28 11.59 -3.10 -2.43
CA HIS A 28 12.73 -3.56 -1.65
C HIS A 28 12.71 -2.96 -0.23
N VAL A 29 12.43 -1.66 -0.08
CA VAL A 29 12.25 -1.06 1.25
C VAL A 29 11.14 -1.75 2.02
N TYR A 30 9.98 -1.97 1.39
CA TYR A 30 8.88 -2.71 1.98
C TYR A 30 9.30 -4.11 2.46
N LYS A 31 10.01 -4.89 1.64
CA LYS A 31 10.49 -6.23 2.04
C LYS A 31 11.40 -6.16 3.26
N ARG A 32 12.35 -5.23 3.27
CA ARG A 32 13.27 -5.07 4.39
C ARG A 32 12.57 -4.63 5.68
N MET A 33 11.52 -3.81 5.58
CA MET A 33 10.68 -3.46 6.72
C MET A 33 9.98 -4.70 7.29
N ILE A 34 9.45 -5.59 6.44
CA ILE A 34 8.81 -6.85 6.88
C ILE A 34 9.83 -7.81 7.50
N GLU A 35 10.99 -7.97 6.85
CA GLU A 35 12.06 -8.87 7.29
C GLU A 35 12.77 -8.37 8.55
N GLY A 36 12.52 -7.13 8.98
CA GLY A 36 13.22 -6.48 10.09
C GLY A 36 14.70 -6.19 9.77
N SER A 37 15.09 -6.20 8.50
CA SER A 37 16.46 -5.99 8.03
C SER A 37 16.78 -4.54 7.68
N SER A 38 15.88 -3.61 7.99
CA SER A 38 16.04 -2.16 7.82
C SER A 38 15.71 -1.42 9.12
N THR A 39 16.37 -0.28 9.32
CA THR A 39 16.06 0.66 10.40
C THR A 39 14.84 1.53 10.10
N VAL A 40 14.42 1.62 8.83
CA VAL A 40 13.26 2.40 8.40
C VAL A 40 11.99 1.84 9.04
N ARG A 41 11.30 2.71 9.77
CA ARG A 41 9.97 2.48 10.35
C ARG A 41 8.89 3.22 9.59
N GLU A 42 9.25 4.28 8.87
CA GLU A 42 8.29 5.06 8.08
C GLU A 42 8.88 5.49 6.74
N TYR A 43 8.16 5.19 5.66
CA TYR A 43 8.45 5.64 4.31
C TYR A 43 7.35 6.60 3.85
N LYS A 44 7.71 7.75 3.28
CA LYS A 44 6.78 8.75 2.74
C LYS A 44 7.21 9.16 1.35
N CYS A 45 6.24 9.29 0.46
CA CYS A 45 6.43 9.76 -0.91
C CYS A 45 5.33 10.76 -1.26
N SER A 46 5.69 12.03 -1.55
CA SER A 46 4.69 13.09 -1.78
C SER A 46 4.15 13.18 -3.21
N SER A 47 4.73 12.41 -4.14
CA SER A 47 4.40 12.47 -5.57
C SER A 47 4.43 11.10 -6.24
N MET A 48 3.83 10.10 -5.58
CA MET A 48 3.68 8.77 -6.15
C MET A 48 2.71 8.80 -7.33
N ARG A 49 3.19 8.41 -8.52
CA ARG A 49 2.35 8.30 -9.73
C ARG A 49 1.41 7.10 -9.65
N ALA A 50 0.28 7.19 -10.35
CA ALA A 50 -0.74 6.13 -10.41
C ALA A 50 -0.14 4.79 -10.87
N GLU A 51 0.67 4.79 -11.93
CA GLU A 51 1.25 3.58 -12.49
C GLU A 51 2.23 2.92 -11.52
N MET A 52 2.99 3.72 -10.78
CA MET A 52 3.95 3.26 -9.77
C MET A 52 3.22 2.64 -8.57
N CYS A 53 2.15 3.29 -8.09
CA CYS A 53 1.33 2.74 -7.02
C CYS A 53 0.69 1.41 -7.44
N VAL A 54 0.09 1.34 -8.63
CA VAL A 54 -0.51 0.10 -9.16
C VAL A 54 0.53 -0.99 -9.34
N ALA A 55 1.73 -0.67 -9.84
CA ALA A 55 2.82 -1.63 -9.97
C ALA A 55 3.31 -2.12 -8.60
N PHE A 56 3.42 -1.24 -7.60
CA PHE A 56 3.78 -1.62 -6.23
C PHE A 56 2.73 -2.55 -5.62
N LEU A 57 1.44 -2.20 -5.74
CA LEU A 57 0.33 -3.03 -5.26
C LEU A 57 0.39 -4.44 -5.87
N LYS A 58 0.67 -4.56 -7.17
CA LYS A 58 0.83 -5.87 -7.81
C LYS A 58 2.00 -6.67 -7.23
N LEU A 59 3.12 -6.03 -6.90
CA LEU A 59 4.29 -6.70 -6.31
C LEU A 59 3.99 -7.28 -4.92
N ILE A 60 3.08 -6.65 -4.16
CA ILE A 60 2.61 -7.17 -2.87
C ILE A 60 1.34 -8.04 -2.99
N GLU A 61 1.03 -8.50 -4.21
CA GLU A 61 -0.12 -9.34 -4.56
C GLU A 61 -1.50 -8.70 -4.26
N VAL A 62 -1.60 -7.37 -4.44
CA VAL A 62 -2.85 -6.62 -4.45
C VAL A 62 -3.18 -6.19 -5.89
N ILE A 63 -4.27 -6.71 -6.43
CA ILE A 63 -4.78 -6.36 -7.75
C ILE A 63 -5.85 -5.29 -7.62
N TYR A 64 -5.69 -4.21 -8.37
CA TYR A 64 -6.66 -3.15 -8.53
C TYR A 64 -7.44 -3.30 -9.83
N THR A 65 -8.77 -3.21 -9.77
CA THR A 65 -9.61 -3.06 -10.96
C THR A 65 -10.23 -1.67 -10.94
N GLY A 66 -9.86 -0.82 -11.92
CA GLY A 66 -10.37 0.55 -12.00
C GLY A 66 -11.89 0.69 -12.06
N LYS A 67 -12.58 -0.40 -12.43
CA LYS A 67 -14.04 -0.49 -12.35
C LYS A 67 -14.50 -0.54 -10.89
N GLY A 68 -14.92 0.62 -10.37
CA GLY A 68 -15.50 0.77 -9.03
C GLY A 68 -14.48 0.72 -7.88
N LEU A 69 -13.21 1.01 -8.15
CA LEU A 69 -12.12 1.04 -7.17
C LEU A 69 -12.06 -0.23 -6.29
N LYS A 70 -12.12 -1.39 -6.94
CA LYS A 70 -12.10 -2.69 -6.24
C LYS A 70 -10.69 -3.22 -6.16
N PHE A 71 -10.36 -3.79 -5.00
CA PHE A 71 -9.08 -4.41 -4.71
C PHE A 71 -9.28 -5.90 -4.43
N PHE A 72 -8.31 -6.70 -4.86
CA PHE A 72 -8.28 -8.14 -4.67
C PHE A 72 -6.88 -8.54 -4.20
N SER A 73 -6.76 -9.57 -3.37
CA SER A 73 -5.45 -10.07 -2.95
C SER A 73 -5.50 -11.58 -2.74
N THR A 74 -4.36 -12.22 -2.97
CA THR A 74 -4.10 -13.62 -2.58
C THR A 74 -3.60 -13.72 -1.14
N ARG A 75 -3.15 -12.61 -0.55
CA ARG A 75 -2.60 -12.55 0.80
C ARG A 75 -3.67 -12.13 1.81
N ALA A 76 -3.39 -12.38 3.08
CA ALA A 76 -4.22 -11.94 4.20
C ALA A 76 -3.98 -10.45 4.51
N ILE A 77 -4.27 -9.59 3.54
CA ILE A 77 -4.16 -8.13 3.68
C ILE A 77 -5.52 -7.59 4.13
N GLU A 78 -5.50 -6.88 5.25
CA GLU A 78 -6.68 -6.19 5.76
C GLU A 78 -6.76 -4.79 5.14
N ALA A 79 -7.95 -4.35 4.75
CA ALA A 79 -8.13 -3.06 4.07
C ALA A 79 -9.20 -2.19 4.70
N HIS A 80 -8.86 -0.92 4.84
CA HIS A 80 -9.67 0.10 5.45
C HIS A 80 -9.72 1.30 4.52
N ARG A 81 -10.85 2.00 4.51
CA ARG A 81 -10.99 3.29 3.84
C ARG A 81 -11.41 4.35 4.84
N LYS A 82 -10.79 5.52 4.78
CA LYS A 82 -11.17 6.69 5.58
C LYS A 82 -11.73 7.76 4.67
N VAL A 83 -12.92 8.28 4.98
CA VAL A 83 -13.44 9.48 4.29
C VAL A 83 -12.65 10.69 4.78
N VAL A 84 -11.99 11.40 3.85
CA VAL A 84 -11.23 12.62 4.17
C VAL A 84 -12.06 13.85 3.87
N ARG A 85 -12.65 13.96 2.66
CA ARG A 85 -13.55 15.04 2.25
C ARG A 85 -14.50 14.57 1.13
N TYR A 86 -15.80 14.66 1.33
CA TYR A 86 -16.84 14.26 0.35
C TYR A 86 -16.58 12.87 -0.25
N VAL A 87 -16.03 12.82 -1.47
CA VAL A 87 -15.74 11.61 -2.26
C VAL A 87 -14.26 11.17 -2.19
N ASN A 88 -13.42 11.90 -1.46
CA ASN A 88 -12.01 11.57 -1.29
C ASN A 88 -11.84 10.60 -0.11
N PHE A 89 -11.29 9.43 -0.43
CA PHE A 89 -10.95 8.39 0.53
C PHE A 89 -9.44 8.27 0.66
N ASN A 90 -8.94 7.93 1.83
CA ASN A 90 -7.63 7.32 1.99
C ASN A 90 -7.82 5.80 2.12
N TYR A 91 -7.07 5.05 1.33
CA TYR A 91 -6.95 3.61 1.48
C TYR A 91 -5.82 3.31 2.44
N HIS A 92 -6.06 2.34 3.31
CA HIS A 92 -5.10 1.82 4.27
C HIS A 92 -5.10 0.29 4.13
N PHE A 93 -3.96 -0.28 3.76
CA PHE A 93 -3.75 -1.72 3.69
C PHE A 93 -2.82 -2.14 4.81
N PHE A 94 -3.23 -3.12 5.59
CA PHE A 94 -2.46 -3.69 6.68
C PHE A 94 -2.00 -5.08 6.28
N ASP A 95 -0.69 -5.25 6.15
CA ASP A 95 -0.03 -6.52 5.85
C ASP A 95 0.93 -6.85 6.98
N GLY A 96 0.49 -7.76 7.86
CA GLY A 96 1.12 -7.97 9.16
C GLY A 96 1.14 -6.67 9.98
N SER A 97 2.33 -6.22 10.35
CA SER A 97 2.56 -4.98 11.11
C SER A 97 2.80 -3.74 10.26
N ILE A 98 2.77 -3.85 8.93
CA ILE A 98 2.94 -2.70 8.04
C ILE A 98 1.58 -2.15 7.60
N GLU A 99 1.40 -0.85 7.77
CA GLU A 99 0.35 -0.04 7.18
C GLU A 99 0.86 0.61 5.89
N ILE A 100 0.15 0.43 4.78
CA ILE A 100 0.38 1.10 3.50
C ILE A 100 -0.80 2.03 3.27
N SER A 101 -0.56 3.32 3.04
CA SER A 101 -1.62 4.30 2.85
C SER A 101 -1.42 5.20 1.64
N PHE A 102 -2.53 5.50 0.95
CA PHE A 102 -2.57 6.42 -0.18
C PHE A 102 -4.00 6.94 -0.43
N PRO A 103 -4.16 8.15 -0.96
CA PRO A 103 -5.46 8.72 -1.25
C PRO A 103 -6.04 8.20 -2.58
N THR A 104 -7.37 8.18 -2.70
CA THR A 104 -8.09 7.70 -3.89
C THR A 104 -7.77 8.51 -5.15
N ASN A 105 -7.45 9.80 -4.98
CA ASN A 105 -7.10 10.68 -6.10
C ASN A 105 -5.80 10.25 -6.82
N ILE A 106 -5.00 9.36 -6.23
CA ILE A 106 -3.86 8.73 -6.91
C ILE A 106 -4.28 8.02 -8.21
N PHE A 107 -5.52 7.54 -8.30
CA PHE A 107 -6.05 6.87 -9.50
C PHE A 107 -6.78 7.80 -10.48
N TYR A 108 -7.01 9.05 -10.11
CA TYR A 108 -7.77 10.03 -10.91
C TYR A 108 -6.91 11.17 -11.44
N GLN A 109 -5.77 11.46 -10.81
CA GLN A 109 -4.89 12.56 -11.22
C GLN A 109 -3.87 12.10 -12.26
N TRP A 110 -4.06 12.57 -13.49
CA TRP A 110 -3.09 12.43 -14.59
C TRP A 110 -1.96 13.46 -14.39
N GLY A 111 -0.97 13.14 -13.56
CA GLY A 111 0.34 13.82 -13.60
C GLY A 111 0.88 14.42 -12.30
N SER A 112 0.06 14.80 -11.31
CA SER A 112 0.57 15.47 -10.09
C SER A 112 1.09 14.54 -8.98
N GLY A 113 0.94 13.23 -9.14
CA GLY A 113 1.25 12.25 -8.10
C GLY A 113 0.39 12.44 -6.85
N ALA A 114 0.51 11.53 -5.88
CA ALA A 114 -0.17 11.66 -4.60
C ALA A 114 0.70 11.16 -3.45
N ASN A 115 0.30 11.51 -2.24
CA ASN A 115 0.98 11.06 -1.03
C ASN A 115 0.81 9.55 -0.86
N PHE A 116 1.92 8.82 -0.80
CA PHE A 116 1.97 7.41 -0.48
C PHE A 116 2.84 7.24 0.77
N ALA A 117 2.44 6.37 1.68
CA ALA A 117 3.23 6.07 2.86
C ALA A 117 3.21 4.59 3.22
N MET A 118 4.29 4.13 3.85
CA MET A 118 4.35 2.84 4.53
C MET A 118 4.83 3.08 5.96
N LYS A 119 4.19 2.45 6.93
CA LYS A 119 4.54 2.58 8.34
C LYS A 119 4.57 1.21 9.00
N LEU A 120 5.67 0.90 9.68
CA LEU A 120 5.84 -0.31 10.48
C LEU A 120 5.43 -0.02 11.92
N HIS A 121 4.42 -0.74 12.39
CA HIS A 121 3.96 -0.68 13.77
C HIS A 121 4.78 -1.64 14.63
N GLY A 122 5.64 -1.08 15.50
CA GLY A 122 6.53 -1.87 16.35
C GLY A 122 5.84 -2.59 17.52
N THR A 123 4.58 -2.26 17.81
CA THR A 123 3.79 -2.87 18.90
C THR A 123 2.38 -3.22 18.41
N GLU A 124 1.77 -4.23 19.03
CA GLU A 124 0.38 -4.61 18.76
C GLU A 124 -0.57 -3.46 19.08
N GLU A 125 -0.32 -2.70 20.14
CA GLU A 125 -1.09 -1.51 20.50
C GLU A 125 -1.04 -0.44 19.41
N SER A 126 0.15 -0.15 18.86
CA SER A 126 0.30 0.82 17.78
C SER A 126 -0.47 0.40 16.53
N LEU A 127 -0.45 -0.90 16.21
CA LEU A 127 -1.18 -1.47 15.09
C LEU A 127 -2.70 -1.43 15.32
N ALA A 128 -3.16 -1.82 16.51
CA ALA A 128 -4.57 -1.78 16.89
C ALA A 128 -5.11 -0.34 16.81
N ASN A 129 -4.37 0.61 17.38
CA ASN A 129 -4.72 2.03 17.32
C ASN A 129 -4.82 2.55 15.87
N ALA A 130 -3.94 2.09 14.96
CA ALA A 130 -4.00 2.47 13.55
C ALA A 130 -5.21 1.86 12.82
N LYS A 131 -5.66 0.67 13.22
CA LYS A 131 -6.84 -0.01 12.66
C LYS A 131 -8.16 0.52 13.23
N GLU A 132 -8.15 1.03 14.45
CA GLU A 132 -9.35 1.48 15.18
C GLU A 132 -9.62 2.99 15.02
N VAL A 133 -8.87 3.69 14.18
CA VAL A 133 -9.06 5.13 13.95
C VAL A 133 -10.50 5.41 13.52
N LYS A 134 -11.19 6.27 14.28
CA LYS A 134 -12.58 6.67 13.99
C LYS A 134 -12.72 7.17 12.54
N GLY A 135 -13.77 6.70 11.87
CA GLY A 135 -14.06 7.02 10.47
C GLY A 135 -13.44 6.06 9.45
N TYR A 136 -12.72 5.03 9.91
CA TYR A 136 -12.26 3.94 9.06
C TYR A 136 -13.41 2.96 8.84
N THR A 137 -13.70 2.65 7.58
CA THR A 137 -14.60 1.55 7.22
C THR A 137 -13.75 0.43 6.67
N LYS A 138 -13.72 -0.70 7.37
CA LYS A 138 -13.14 -1.93 6.84
C LYS A 138 -13.92 -2.33 5.58
N PHE A 139 -13.20 -2.71 4.53
CA PHE A 139 -13.81 -3.27 3.34
C PHE A 139 -13.07 -4.53 2.92
N ASP A 140 -13.83 -5.51 2.43
CA ASP A 140 -13.23 -6.75 1.99
C ASP A 140 -12.47 -6.54 0.68
N ILE A 141 -11.18 -6.85 0.73
CA ILE A 141 -10.42 -7.21 -0.46
C ILE A 141 -10.82 -8.65 -0.78
N SER A 142 -11.57 -8.86 -1.86
CA SER A 142 -12.04 -10.20 -2.19
C SER A 142 -10.84 -11.11 -2.49
N ARG A 143 -10.82 -12.32 -1.89
CA ARG A 143 -9.77 -13.30 -2.18
C ARG A 143 -9.87 -13.76 -3.63
N LEU A 144 -8.75 -13.72 -4.37
CA LEU A 144 -8.70 -14.22 -5.75
C LEU A 144 -8.97 -15.73 -5.85
N SER A 145 -8.84 -16.47 -4.74
CA SER A 145 -9.13 -17.91 -4.65
C SER A 145 -10.56 -18.29 -5.03
N ASP A 146 -11.49 -17.34 -5.00
CA ASP A 146 -12.91 -17.62 -5.28
C ASP A 146 -13.26 -17.46 -6.76
N LYS A 147 -12.45 -16.74 -7.54
CA LYS A 147 -12.62 -16.61 -9.00
C LYS A 147 -11.82 -17.65 -9.80
N ALA A 148 -10.67 -18.10 -9.31
CA ALA A 148 -9.93 -19.19 -9.96
C ALA A 148 -10.75 -20.51 -9.99
N LYS A 149 -11.57 -20.76 -8.97
CA LYS A 149 -12.51 -21.89 -8.93
C LYS A 149 -13.70 -21.76 -9.90
N LEU A 150 -14.09 -20.54 -10.27
CA LEU A 150 -15.18 -20.29 -11.21
C LEU A 150 -14.75 -20.44 -12.68
N THR A 151 -13.47 -20.20 -13.00
CA THR A 151 -12.95 -20.39 -14.36
C THR A 151 -12.64 -21.86 -14.65
N GLN A 152 -12.20 -22.65 -13.67
CA GLN A 152 -12.01 -24.10 -13.85
C GLN A 152 -13.32 -24.88 -14.01
N ARG A 153 -14.41 -24.49 -13.32
CA ARG A 153 -15.73 -25.13 -13.46
C ARG A 153 -16.49 -24.80 -14.75
N ARG A 154 -16.04 -23.80 -15.52
CA ARG A 154 -16.64 -23.46 -16.83
C ARG A 154 -15.96 -24.16 -18.00
N ASN A 155 -14.80 -24.77 -17.77
CA ASN A 155 -14.00 -25.46 -18.77
C ASN A 155 -13.88 -26.98 -18.48
N SER A 156 -14.71 -27.50 -17.57
CA SER A 156 -14.83 -28.92 -17.21
C SER A 156 -16.26 -29.40 -17.48
#